data_AF-A0A847CAS8-F1
#
_entry.id   AF-A0A847CAS8-F1
#
_cell.length_a   1.000
_cell.length_b   1.000
_cell.length_c   1.000
_cell.angle_alpha   90.00
_cell.angle_beta   90.00
_cell.angle_gamma   90.00
#
_symmetry.space_group_name_H-M   'P 1'
#
loop_
_entity.id
_entity.type
_entity.pdbx_description
1 polymer ?
#
loop_
_entity_poly.entity_id
_entity_poly.type
_entity_poly.pdbx_seq_one_letter_code
_entity_poly.pdbx_strand_id
1 'polypeptide(L)'
;MKKIAIFVSHWSEEQAKYFLEGAKRRTLEGGVRVSMFSSYGDFDGDKPVNFGEYNVFYLPDLSLFDGAIVVANSIYDKTVLDNLVSHINAYGVPLILADYDTGDDKAYFVGVDNYDGISQIVEHLIIKHHCKKLHYVSGPDKDRENIERLQAFEDTTEKYGIPKENTDVIHGMYQFADGLSTGAKYVSGQLELPDAVVCANDLMAAGVCDVLLDNGVRIPDDVIVTGFDNYEFSQHYKIKFTTFDRPKEDLGYICLDRILKLTNGEKSERQTKIRGRLVLSESCGCNEEQYENNLDYIRRIYITNVTGNNTYSSTKELTDTLLSAKDFETMLVALSNFSSTYFSNPPLLVIDDGFYKSMFRSSEDKRLMRGYSDKSHLFYYSEASEKLCEISFSTRELIPEKMQKQKENIFNFFMPLHFQGKCMGYIVAD
;
A
#
# COMPACT_ATOMS: atom_id res chain seq x y z
N MET A 1 13.20 18.61 16.09
CA MET A 1 12.72 17.90 14.89
C MET A 1 11.51 17.09 15.29
N LYS A 2 10.40 17.22 14.56
CA LYS A 2 9.18 16.43 14.79
C LYS A 2 9.42 14.96 14.42
N LYS A 3 8.77 14.03 15.11
CA LYS A 3 8.82 12.58 14.85
C LYS A 3 7.44 12.07 14.44
N ILE A 4 7.32 11.51 13.25
CA ILE A 4 6.06 11.00 12.72
C ILE A 4 6.17 9.49 12.50
N ALA A 5 5.19 8.73 12.98
CA ALA A 5 5.05 7.31 12.68
C ALA A 5 4.16 7.13 11.43
N ILE A 6 4.57 6.27 10.50
CA ILE A 6 3.72 5.85 9.37
C ILE A 6 3.50 4.34 9.47
N PHE A 7 2.25 3.90 9.43
CA PHE A 7 1.87 2.50 9.41
C PHE A 7 1.32 2.13 8.04
N VAL A 8 1.87 1.09 7.43
CA VAL A 8 1.53 0.68 6.06
C VAL A 8 1.68 -0.83 5.93
N SER A 9 0.85 -1.44 5.10
CA SER A 9 1.00 -2.82 4.66
C SER A 9 1.30 -2.86 3.16
N HIS A 10 1.94 -3.93 2.68
CA HIS A 10 2.24 -4.11 1.26
C HIS A 10 2.90 -2.89 0.60
N TRP A 11 3.92 -2.30 1.24
CA TRP A 11 4.55 -1.04 0.79
C TRP A 11 5.08 -1.05 -0.64
N SER A 12 5.34 -2.24 -1.19
CA SER A 12 5.79 -2.45 -2.57
C SER A 12 4.67 -2.37 -3.62
N GLU A 13 3.40 -2.41 -3.22
CA GLU A 13 2.27 -2.18 -4.12
C GLU A 13 2.26 -0.73 -4.59
N GLU A 14 1.81 -0.51 -5.83
CA GLU A 14 1.92 0.76 -6.53
C GLU A 14 1.38 1.95 -5.72
N GLN A 15 0.20 1.80 -5.12
CA GLN A 15 -0.45 2.87 -4.34
C GLN A 15 0.37 3.26 -3.11
N ALA A 16 0.77 2.28 -2.31
CA ALA A 16 1.59 2.51 -1.11
C ALA A 16 2.96 3.08 -1.50
N LYS A 17 3.57 2.58 -2.58
CA LYS A 17 4.86 3.09 -3.08
C LYS A 17 4.80 4.59 -3.42
N TYR A 18 3.84 5.01 -4.25
CA TYR A 18 3.72 6.42 -4.62
C TYR A 18 3.38 7.31 -3.42
N PHE A 19 2.52 6.84 -2.51
CA PHE A 19 2.27 7.51 -1.24
C PHE A 19 3.59 7.77 -0.48
N LEU A 20 4.44 6.74 -0.37
CA LEU A 20 5.72 6.86 0.32
C LEU A 20 6.71 7.80 -0.38
N GLU A 21 6.72 7.83 -1.71
CA GLU A 21 7.52 8.80 -2.48
C GLU A 21 7.12 10.25 -2.15
N GLY A 22 5.82 10.55 -2.09
CA GLY A 22 5.32 11.85 -1.70
C GLY A 22 5.62 12.23 -0.26
N ALA A 23 5.46 11.29 0.68
CA ALA A 23 5.84 11.48 2.08
C ALA A 23 7.35 11.72 2.22
N LYS A 24 8.18 10.98 1.48
CA LYS A 24 9.64 11.16 1.47
C LYS A 24 10.03 12.53 0.91
N ARG A 25 9.39 12.98 -0.18
CA ARG A 25 9.56 14.34 -0.74
C ARG A 25 9.31 15.40 0.33
N ARG A 26 8.18 15.32 1.04
CA ARG A 26 7.85 16.28 2.11
C ARG A 26 8.79 16.20 3.32
N THR A 27 9.33 15.02 3.61
CA THR A 27 10.29 14.79 4.70
C THR A 27 11.58 15.58 4.45
N LEU A 28 12.10 15.53 3.22
CA LEU A 28 13.33 16.23 2.80
C LEU A 28 13.21 17.76 2.89
N GLU A 29 11.99 18.31 2.74
CA GLU A 29 11.74 19.76 2.84
C GLU A 29 11.62 20.27 4.29
N GLY A 30 11.22 19.41 5.23
CA GLY A 30 10.66 19.84 6.52
C GLY A 30 11.50 19.61 7.78
N GLY A 31 12.66 18.95 7.68
CA GLY A 31 13.44 18.58 8.87
C GLY A 31 12.62 17.79 9.90
N VAL A 32 11.84 16.82 9.41
CA VAL A 32 11.02 15.87 10.17
C VAL A 32 11.69 14.49 10.11
N ARG A 33 11.56 13.70 11.18
CA ARG A 33 11.94 12.29 11.19
C ARG A 33 10.70 11.42 11.04
N VAL A 34 10.72 10.55 10.05
CA VAL A 34 9.68 9.58 9.77
C VAL A 34 10.19 8.19 10.14
N SER A 35 9.38 7.45 10.89
CA SER A 35 9.57 6.03 11.17
C SER A 35 8.40 5.27 10.59
N MET A 36 8.67 4.44 9.60
CA MET A 36 7.67 3.65 8.90
C MET A 36 7.65 2.22 9.45
N PHE A 37 6.50 1.77 9.92
CA PHE A 37 6.26 0.41 10.42
C PHE A 37 5.47 -0.33 9.35
N SER A 38 6.12 -1.32 8.72
CA SER A 38 5.61 -1.99 7.53
C SER A 38 5.35 -3.46 7.78
N SER A 39 4.20 -3.96 7.34
CA SER A 39 3.90 -5.39 7.31
C SER A 39 3.57 -5.90 5.89
N TYR A 40 3.61 -7.22 5.72
CA TYR A 40 3.03 -7.93 4.58
C TYR A 40 1.88 -8.85 5.02
N GLY A 41 1.17 -8.47 6.09
CA GLY A 41 0.02 -9.23 6.60
C GLY A 41 -1.08 -9.40 5.54
N ASP A 42 -1.79 -10.52 5.60
CA ASP A 42 -2.85 -10.91 4.66
C ASP A 42 -2.40 -11.24 3.22
N PHE A 43 -1.10 -11.21 2.92
CA PHE A 43 -0.57 -11.64 1.61
C PHE A 43 -0.84 -13.14 1.33
N ASP A 44 -0.56 -14.01 2.31
CA ASP A 44 -0.63 -15.47 2.16
C ASP A 44 -1.92 -16.09 2.74
N GLY A 45 -2.78 -15.29 3.38
CA GLY A 45 -4.03 -15.74 4.01
C GLY A 45 -3.88 -16.64 5.24
N ASP A 46 -2.66 -16.91 5.71
CA ASP A 46 -2.40 -17.75 6.89
C ASP A 46 -2.45 -16.94 8.21
N LYS A 47 -3.44 -17.24 9.06
CA LYS A 47 -3.74 -16.45 10.27
C LYS A 47 -2.57 -16.33 11.26
N PRO A 48 -1.77 -17.38 11.55
CA PRO A 48 -0.58 -17.26 12.40
C PRO A 48 0.47 -16.32 11.82
N VAL A 49 0.73 -16.39 10.52
CA VAL A 49 1.69 -15.50 9.83
C VAL A 49 1.25 -14.04 9.97
N ASN A 50 -0.04 -13.75 9.80
CA ASN A 50 -0.57 -12.39 9.93
C ASN A 50 -0.39 -11.80 11.33
N PHE A 51 -0.50 -12.61 12.40
CA PHE A 51 -0.20 -12.13 13.76
C PHE A 51 1.25 -11.66 13.91
N GLY A 52 2.19 -12.40 13.31
CA GLY A 52 3.60 -12.05 13.31
C GLY A 52 3.89 -10.78 12.51
N GLU A 53 3.27 -10.67 11.33
CA GLU A 53 3.38 -9.50 10.46
C GLU A 53 2.89 -8.22 11.15
N TYR A 54 1.69 -8.26 11.73
CA TYR A 54 1.08 -7.07 12.33
C TYR A 54 1.67 -6.66 13.69
N ASN A 55 2.55 -7.48 14.29
CA ASN A 55 3.21 -7.11 15.54
C ASN A 55 4.01 -5.81 15.43
N VAL A 56 4.61 -5.53 14.26
CA VAL A 56 5.41 -4.32 14.04
C VAL A 56 4.60 -3.03 14.26
N PHE A 57 3.27 -3.07 14.11
CA PHE A 57 2.41 -1.91 14.37
C PHE A 57 2.31 -1.55 15.87
N TYR A 58 2.67 -2.49 16.74
CA TYR A 58 2.73 -2.29 18.20
C TYR A 58 4.17 -2.17 18.72
N LEU A 59 5.16 -2.11 17.82
CA LEU A 59 6.56 -1.87 18.16
C LEU A 59 6.81 -0.45 18.74
N PRO A 60 6.29 0.65 18.15
CA PRO A 60 6.61 1.98 18.65
C PRO A 60 5.90 2.31 19.95
N ASP A 61 6.66 2.85 20.92
CA ASP A 61 6.08 3.65 22.00
C ASP A 61 5.65 5.00 21.43
N LEU A 62 4.36 5.12 21.07
CA LEU A 62 3.80 6.29 20.42
C LEU A 62 3.84 7.57 21.28
N SER A 63 4.10 7.46 22.59
CA SER A 63 4.37 8.64 23.44
C SER A 63 5.66 9.38 23.05
N LEU A 64 6.54 8.72 22.28
CA LEU A 64 7.78 9.29 21.76
C LEU A 64 7.62 9.93 20.36
N PHE A 65 6.40 9.94 19.82
CA PHE A 65 6.06 10.49 18.51
C PHE A 65 5.15 11.72 18.65
N ASP A 66 5.28 12.66 17.71
CA ASP A 66 4.45 13.86 17.64
C ASP A 66 3.13 13.63 16.89
N GLY A 67 3.05 12.60 16.05
CA GLY A 67 1.87 12.28 15.23
C GLY A 67 2.03 10.95 14.50
N ALA A 68 0.91 10.41 14.02
CA ALA A 68 0.84 9.14 13.31
C ALA A 68 0.03 9.27 12.02
N ILE A 69 0.44 8.52 11.00
CA ILE A 69 -0.29 8.34 9.74
C ILE A 69 -0.50 6.84 9.54
N VAL A 70 -1.71 6.43 9.18
CA VAL A 70 -2.02 5.05 8.79
C VAL A 70 -2.45 5.08 7.33
N VAL A 71 -1.73 4.35 6.47
CA VAL A 71 -2.11 4.12 5.07
C VAL A 71 -3.21 3.07 5.07
N ALA A 72 -4.43 3.52 5.40
CA ALA A 72 -5.50 2.64 5.86
C ALA A 72 -6.04 1.73 4.75
N ASN A 73 -6.01 2.18 3.48
CA ASN A 73 -6.38 1.34 2.33
C ASN A 73 -5.41 0.16 2.09
N SER A 74 -4.18 0.21 2.64
CA SER A 74 -3.21 -0.87 2.49
C SER A 74 -3.40 -2.01 3.51
N ILE A 75 -4.20 -1.81 4.56
CA ILE A 75 -4.45 -2.78 5.63
C ILE A 75 -5.82 -3.43 5.41
N TYR A 76 -5.84 -4.61 4.80
CA TYR A 76 -7.08 -5.26 4.36
C TYR A 76 -7.91 -5.87 5.50
N ASP A 77 -7.29 -6.39 6.56
CA ASP A 77 -8.02 -6.85 7.76
C ASP A 77 -8.52 -5.64 8.57
N LYS A 78 -9.83 -5.38 8.46
CA LYS A 78 -10.52 -4.32 9.20
C LYS A 78 -10.35 -4.43 10.72
N THR A 79 -10.28 -5.63 11.26
CA THR A 79 -10.06 -5.84 12.71
C THR A 79 -8.68 -5.34 13.12
N VAL A 80 -7.67 -5.58 12.28
CA VAL A 80 -6.31 -5.09 12.52
C VAL A 80 -6.27 -3.56 12.41
N LEU A 81 -6.89 -3.00 11.38
CA LEU A 81 -6.99 -1.55 11.19
C LEU A 81 -7.68 -0.86 12.38
N ASP A 82 -8.85 -1.34 12.80
CA ASP A 82 -9.63 -0.77 13.92
C ASP A 82 -8.87 -0.85 15.25
N ASN A 83 -8.17 -1.96 15.49
CA ASN A 83 -7.33 -2.13 16.68
C ASN A 83 -6.12 -1.17 16.66
N LEU A 84 -5.48 -1.00 15.50
CA LEU A 84 -4.37 -0.06 15.35
C LEU A 84 -4.81 1.39 15.58
N VAL A 85 -5.93 1.80 14.96
CA VAL A 85 -6.51 3.14 15.16
C VAL A 85 -6.84 3.36 16.63
N SER A 86 -7.49 2.40 17.28
CA SER A 86 -7.81 2.47 18.71
C SER A 86 -6.55 2.55 19.58
N HIS A 87 -5.52 1.79 19.23
CA HIS A 87 -4.24 1.80 19.93
C HIS A 87 -3.56 3.17 19.84
N ILE A 88 -3.45 3.74 18.63
CA ILE A 88 -2.84 5.06 18.42
C ILE A 88 -3.63 6.15 19.16
N ASN A 89 -4.96 6.12 19.05
CA ASN A 89 -5.85 7.07 19.74
C ASN A 89 -5.65 7.07 21.27
N ALA A 90 -5.26 5.95 21.87
CA ALA A 90 -5.00 5.87 23.31
C ALA A 90 -3.77 6.68 23.76
N TYR A 91 -2.83 7.00 22.86
CA TYR A 91 -1.66 7.85 23.17
C TYR A 91 -1.95 9.34 23.03
N GLY A 92 -3.08 9.73 22.43
CA GLY A 92 -3.48 11.13 22.28
C GLY A 92 -2.64 11.94 21.28
N VAL A 93 -1.87 11.28 20.42
CA VAL A 93 -1.18 11.93 19.31
C VAL A 93 -2.15 12.18 18.14
N PRO A 94 -1.99 13.26 17.36
CA PRO A 94 -2.73 13.44 16.12
C PRO A 94 -2.57 12.22 15.20
N LEU A 95 -3.68 11.78 14.60
CA LEU A 95 -3.75 10.62 13.71
C LEU A 95 -4.38 11.04 12.37
N ILE A 96 -3.72 10.73 11.27
CA ILE A 96 -4.30 10.79 9.91
C ILE A 96 -4.51 9.37 9.37
N LEU A 97 -5.71 9.11 8.87
CA LEU A 97 -6.05 7.96 8.04
C LEU A 97 -5.97 8.38 6.58
N ALA A 98 -5.09 7.74 5.83
CA ALA A 98 -4.92 7.99 4.41
C ALA A 98 -5.76 7.00 3.58
N ASP A 99 -6.51 7.54 2.62
CA ASP A 99 -7.27 6.86 1.57
C ASP A 99 -8.39 5.90 2.00
N TYR A 100 -8.52 5.59 3.30
CA TYR A 100 -9.67 4.86 3.83
C TYR A 100 -10.16 5.48 5.14
N ASP A 101 -11.43 5.87 5.17
CA ASP A 101 -12.08 6.46 6.35
C ASP A 101 -12.72 5.35 7.20
N THR A 102 -12.23 5.13 8.42
CA THR A 102 -12.82 4.14 9.34
C THR A 102 -14.08 4.67 10.04
N GLY A 103 -14.42 5.96 9.89
CA GLY A 103 -15.49 6.63 10.63
C GLY A 103 -15.10 7.01 12.06
N ASP A 104 -13.82 6.91 12.43
CA ASP A 104 -13.31 7.34 13.73
C ASP A 104 -13.33 8.87 13.85
N ASP A 105 -13.97 9.38 14.91
CA ASP A 105 -14.19 10.81 15.14
C ASP A 105 -12.98 11.53 15.77
N LYS A 106 -11.93 10.80 16.15
CA LYS A 106 -10.68 11.36 16.68
C LYS A 106 -9.64 11.50 15.58
N ALA A 107 -9.67 10.61 14.59
CA ALA A 107 -8.80 10.68 13.43
C ALA A 107 -9.16 11.84 12.47
N TYR A 108 -8.14 12.25 11.71
CA TYR A 108 -8.28 13.08 10.52
C TYR A 108 -8.24 12.17 9.29
N PHE A 109 -8.94 12.54 8.23
CA PHE A 109 -8.95 11.79 6.97
C PHE A 109 -8.36 12.63 5.85
N VAL A 110 -7.48 12.02 5.07
CA VAL A 110 -7.02 12.55 3.78
C VAL A 110 -7.20 11.44 2.74
N GLY A 111 -7.94 11.70 1.67
CA GLY A 111 -8.13 10.71 0.60
C GLY A 111 -8.53 11.37 -0.70
N VAL A 112 -8.80 10.55 -1.71
CA VAL A 112 -9.24 11.05 -3.02
C VAL A 112 -10.73 11.40 -3.02
N ASP A 113 -11.11 12.42 -3.80
CA ASP A 113 -12.52 12.72 -4.08
C ASP A 113 -13.13 11.71 -5.06
N ASN A 114 -13.57 10.57 -4.51
CA ASN A 114 -14.18 9.47 -5.27
C ASN A 114 -15.44 9.89 -6.02
N TYR A 115 -16.26 10.73 -5.39
CA TYR A 115 -17.50 11.22 -5.98
C TYR A 115 -17.22 12.11 -7.20
N ASP A 116 -16.31 13.07 -7.05
CA ASP A 116 -15.88 13.94 -8.15
C ASP A 116 -15.29 13.12 -9.30
N GLY A 117 -14.46 12.11 -9.00
CA GLY A 117 -13.83 11.29 -10.03
C GLY A 117 -14.81 10.52 -10.91
N ILE A 118 -15.78 9.82 -10.32
CA ILE A 118 -16.81 9.12 -11.10
C ILE A 118 -17.74 10.11 -11.82
N SER A 119 -18.08 11.23 -11.17
CA SER A 119 -18.91 12.27 -11.78
C SER A 119 -18.25 12.80 -13.06
N GLN A 120 -16.93 13.05 -13.05
CA GLN A 120 -16.18 13.47 -14.23
C GLN A 120 -16.21 12.42 -15.35
N ILE A 121 -16.03 11.13 -15.02
CA ILE A 121 -16.09 10.04 -16.00
C ILE A 121 -17.49 9.98 -16.65
N VAL A 122 -18.55 9.91 -15.83
CA VAL A 122 -19.92 9.77 -16.33
C VAL A 122 -20.37 11.00 -17.12
N GLU A 123 -20.04 12.20 -16.65
CA GLU A 123 -20.29 13.45 -17.37
C GLU A 123 -19.60 13.45 -18.74
N HIS A 124 -18.35 13.01 -18.80
CA HIS A 124 -17.62 12.90 -20.06
C HIS A 124 -18.32 11.93 -21.03
N LEU A 125 -18.72 10.74 -20.59
CA LEU A 125 -19.41 9.75 -21.42
C LEU A 125 -20.73 10.29 -21.99
N ILE A 126 -21.52 10.99 -21.18
CA ILE A 126 -22.82 11.50 -21.61
C ILE A 126 -22.67 12.75 -22.51
N ILE A 127 -21.84 13.71 -22.13
CA ILE A 127 -21.72 14.98 -22.86
C ILE A 127 -20.90 14.81 -24.14
N LYS A 128 -19.74 14.16 -24.06
CA LYS A 128 -18.78 14.06 -25.18
C LYS A 128 -19.13 12.91 -26.11
N HIS A 129 -19.51 11.76 -25.56
CA HIS A 129 -19.76 10.53 -26.33
C HIS A 129 -21.25 10.25 -26.56
N HIS A 130 -22.15 11.04 -25.97
CA HIS A 130 -23.59 10.90 -26.12
C HIS A 130 -24.12 9.53 -25.68
N CYS A 131 -23.42 8.86 -24.75
CA CYS A 131 -23.85 7.59 -24.18
C CYS A 131 -25.21 7.75 -23.50
N LYS A 132 -26.12 6.79 -23.74
CA LYS A 132 -27.49 6.76 -23.21
C LYS A 132 -27.76 5.54 -22.35
N LYS A 133 -26.96 4.48 -22.51
CA LYS A 133 -27.00 3.26 -21.71
C LYS A 133 -25.63 3.01 -21.08
N LEU A 134 -25.58 3.02 -19.75
CA LEU A 134 -24.33 2.93 -19.00
C LEU A 134 -24.45 1.85 -17.93
N HIS A 135 -23.49 0.94 -17.86
CA HIS A 135 -23.42 -0.02 -16.75
C HIS A 135 -22.24 0.33 -15.84
N TYR A 136 -22.43 0.18 -14.53
CA TYR A 136 -21.38 0.38 -13.53
C TYR A 136 -20.94 -0.96 -12.94
N VAL A 137 -19.65 -1.26 -12.98
CA VAL A 137 -19.06 -2.45 -12.33
C VAL A 137 -18.50 -2.01 -10.98
N SER A 138 -19.20 -2.32 -9.90
CA SER A 138 -18.92 -1.80 -8.56
C SER A 138 -17.84 -2.59 -7.82
N GLY A 139 -17.36 -2.02 -6.71
CA GLY A 139 -16.60 -2.73 -5.69
C GLY A 139 -17.49 -3.31 -4.58
N PRO A 140 -16.90 -3.69 -3.42
CA PRO A 140 -17.62 -4.26 -2.30
C PRO A 140 -18.67 -3.30 -1.72
N ASP A 141 -19.90 -3.78 -1.49
CA ASP A 141 -21.04 -2.93 -1.09
C ASP A 141 -20.85 -2.13 0.21
N LYS A 142 -20.01 -2.63 1.13
CA LYS A 142 -19.76 -2.01 2.44
C LYS A 142 -18.51 -1.14 2.45
N ASP A 143 -17.85 -0.99 1.31
CA ASP A 143 -16.69 -0.12 1.19
C ASP A 143 -17.14 1.34 0.98
N ARG A 144 -16.59 2.27 1.76
CA ARG A 144 -16.96 3.68 1.67
C ARG A 144 -16.55 4.27 0.34
N GLU A 145 -15.40 3.87 -0.21
CA GLU A 145 -14.98 4.34 -1.54
C GLU A 145 -16.01 3.90 -2.59
N ASN A 146 -16.43 2.63 -2.56
CA ASN A 146 -17.46 2.12 -3.46
C ASN A 146 -18.80 2.84 -3.29
N ILE A 147 -19.23 3.09 -2.05
CA ILE A 147 -20.49 3.82 -1.78
C ILE A 147 -20.44 5.21 -2.42
N GLU A 148 -19.34 5.96 -2.24
CA GLU A 148 -19.19 7.29 -2.86
C GLU A 148 -19.15 7.23 -4.39
N ARG A 149 -18.45 6.24 -4.96
CA ARG A 149 -18.34 6.04 -6.41
C ARG A 149 -19.70 5.64 -7.03
N LEU A 150 -20.41 4.70 -6.42
CA LEU A 150 -21.73 4.27 -6.88
C LEU A 150 -22.74 5.42 -6.80
N GLN A 151 -22.74 6.15 -5.68
CA GLN A 151 -23.63 7.31 -5.52
C GLN A 151 -23.35 8.37 -6.60
N ALA A 152 -22.07 8.66 -6.91
CA ALA A 152 -21.73 9.59 -7.98
C ALA A 152 -22.21 9.12 -9.37
N PHE A 153 -22.17 7.81 -9.64
CA PHE A 153 -22.72 7.25 -10.88
C PHE A 153 -24.24 7.47 -10.96
N GLU A 154 -24.97 7.15 -9.90
CA GLU A 154 -26.42 7.32 -9.83
C GLU A 154 -26.82 8.81 -9.93
N ASP A 155 -26.24 9.66 -9.09
CA ASP A 155 -26.56 11.09 -9.04
C ASP A 155 -26.20 11.80 -10.37
N THR A 156 -25.09 11.41 -11.01
CA THR A 156 -24.67 12.03 -12.28
C THR A 156 -25.53 11.56 -13.45
N THR A 157 -25.89 10.28 -13.52
CA THR A 157 -26.80 9.77 -14.56
C THR A 157 -28.19 10.39 -14.44
N GLU A 158 -28.71 10.55 -13.20
CA GLU A 158 -29.97 11.25 -12.94
C GLU A 158 -29.88 12.74 -13.34
N LYS A 159 -28.81 13.44 -12.93
CA LYS A 159 -28.57 14.86 -13.28
C LYS A 159 -28.64 15.11 -14.78
N TYR A 160 -28.13 14.19 -15.60
CA TYR A 160 -28.14 14.29 -17.06
C TYR A 160 -29.35 13.63 -17.74
N GLY A 161 -30.32 13.12 -16.95
CA GLY A 161 -31.59 12.62 -17.46
C GLY A 161 -31.51 11.23 -18.12
N ILE A 162 -30.52 10.41 -17.76
CA ILE A 162 -30.47 9.01 -18.19
C ILE A 162 -31.56 8.22 -17.45
N PRO A 163 -32.49 7.55 -18.16
CA PRO A 163 -33.51 6.73 -17.51
C PRO A 163 -32.91 5.57 -16.72
N LYS A 164 -33.52 5.21 -15.58
CA LYS A 164 -33.02 4.14 -14.71
C LYS A 164 -32.95 2.78 -15.41
N GLU A 165 -33.86 2.51 -16.36
CA GLU A 165 -33.85 1.31 -17.20
C GLU A 165 -32.65 1.23 -18.16
N ASN A 166 -31.94 2.33 -18.38
CA ASN A 166 -30.72 2.40 -19.16
C ASN A 166 -29.46 2.37 -18.29
N THR A 167 -29.60 2.17 -16.98
CA THR A 167 -28.49 2.00 -16.05
C THR A 167 -28.55 0.63 -15.41
N ASP A 168 -27.40 -0.02 -15.23
CA ASP A 168 -27.30 -1.27 -14.48
C ASP A 168 -26.06 -1.26 -13.57
N VAL A 169 -26.13 -1.99 -12.46
CA VAL A 169 -25.04 -2.09 -11.48
C VAL A 169 -24.65 -3.55 -11.32
N ILE A 170 -23.39 -3.85 -11.62
CA ILE A 170 -22.82 -5.18 -11.60
C ILE A 170 -21.85 -5.25 -10.42
N HIS A 171 -22.19 -6.05 -9.40
CA HIS A 171 -21.39 -6.16 -8.18
C HIS A 171 -20.06 -6.89 -8.41
N GLY A 172 -18.97 -6.27 -7.97
CA GLY A 172 -17.60 -6.80 -8.01
C GLY A 172 -16.83 -6.56 -6.71
N MET A 173 -15.56 -6.95 -6.68
CA MET A 173 -14.67 -6.94 -5.52
C MET A 173 -13.30 -6.33 -5.86
N TYR A 174 -13.25 -5.42 -6.83
CA TYR A 174 -12.03 -4.78 -7.35
C TYR A 174 -11.03 -5.72 -8.01
N GLN A 175 -11.40 -6.97 -8.29
CA GLN A 175 -10.50 -7.98 -8.85
C GLN A 175 -10.59 -8.03 -10.37
N PHE A 176 -9.46 -8.35 -11.02
CA PHE A 176 -9.43 -8.64 -12.45
C PHE A 176 -10.46 -9.71 -12.86
N ALA A 177 -10.65 -10.72 -12.02
CA ALA A 177 -11.63 -11.79 -12.23
C ALA A 177 -13.09 -11.30 -12.28
N ASP A 178 -13.43 -10.21 -11.57
CA ASP A 178 -14.77 -9.61 -11.62
C ASP A 178 -15.02 -8.98 -12.99
N GLY A 179 -13.99 -8.36 -13.56
CA GLY A 179 -14.00 -7.85 -14.93
C GLY A 179 -14.20 -8.95 -15.97
N LEU A 180 -13.44 -10.06 -15.84
CA LEU A 180 -13.60 -11.23 -16.72
C LEU A 180 -15.04 -11.79 -16.66
N SER A 181 -15.57 -11.98 -15.45
CA SER A 181 -16.93 -12.48 -15.25
C SER A 181 -17.96 -11.54 -15.90
N THR A 182 -17.78 -10.23 -15.75
CA THR A 182 -18.65 -9.22 -16.34
C THR A 182 -18.59 -9.24 -17.86
N GLY A 183 -17.40 -9.26 -18.45
CA GLY A 183 -17.22 -9.40 -19.90
C GLY A 183 -17.90 -10.67 -20.45
N ALA A 184 -17.78 -11.79 -19.74
CA ALA A 184 -18.41 -13.06 -20.16
C ALA A 184 -19.94 -12.98 -20.15
N LYS A 185 -20.55 -12.22 -19.23
CA LYS A 185 -21.99 -11.97 -19.21
C LYS A 185 -22.46 -11.19 -20.45
N TYR A 186 -21.68 -10.22 -20.94
CA TYR A 186 -21.99 -9.53 -22.18
C TYR A 186 -21.89 -10.45 -23.40
N VAL A 187 -20.77 -11.19 -23.53
CA VAL A 187 -20.52 -12.07 -24.68
C VAL A 187 -21.55 -13.21 -24.76
N SER A 188 -21.99 -13.73 -23.61
CA SER A 188 -23.02 -14.79 -23.56
C SER A 188 -24.45 -14.27 -23.81
N GLY A 189 -24.64 -12.95 -23.87
CA GLY A 189 -25.96 -12.33 -23.99
C GLY A 189 -26.79 -12.34 -22.70
N GLN A 190 -26.19 -12.69 -21.54
CA GLN A 190 -26.83 -12.54 -20.24
C GLN A 190 -27.06 -11.07 -19.89
N LEU A 191 -26.12 -10.21 -20.28
CA LEU A 191 -26.25 -8.76 -20.24
C LEU A 191 -26.25 -8.22 -21.67
N GLU A 192 -27.12 -7.25 -21.94
CA GLU A 192 -27.07 -6.49 -23.18
C GLU A 192 -25.88 -5.53 -23.14
N LEU A 193 -25.18 -5.38 -24.27
CA LEU A 193 -24.03 -4.49 -24.36
C LEU A 193 -24.47 -3.01 -24.22
N PRO A 194 -23.94 -2.25 -23.25
CA PRO A 194 -24.26 -0.82 -23.09
C PRO A 194 -23.42 0.04 -24.04
N ASP A 195 -23.72 1.35 -24.09
CA ASP A 195 -22.83 2.31 -24.78
C ASP A 195 -21.49 2.46 -24.02
N ALA A 196 -21.54 2.35 -22.69
CA ALA A 196 -20.35 2.43 -21.84
C ALA A 196 -20.43 1.53 -20.59
N VAL A 197 -19.29 0.96 -20.23
CA VAL A 197 -19.05 0.27 -18.96
C VAL A 197 -18.11 1.13 -18.10
N VAL A 198 -18.58 1.55 -16.94
CA VAL A 198 -17.83 2.32 -15.95
C VAL A 198 -17.37 1.36 -14.86
N CYS A 199 -16.09 1.00 -14.86
CA CYS A 199 -15.53 0.11 -13.85
C CYS A 199 -15.03 0.92 -12.65
N ALA A 200 -15.28 0.44 -11.44
CA ALA A 200 -14.85 1.10 -10.23
C ALA A 200 -13.32 1.08 -10.04
N ASN A 201 -12.55 0.29 -10.83
CA ASN A 201 -11.10 0.38 -10.94
C ASN A 201 -10.57 -0.12 -12.30
N ASP A 202 -9.28 0.12 -12.55
CA ASP A 202 -8.58 -0.28 -13.78
C ASP A 202 -8.42 -1.79 -13.93
N LEU A 203 -8.31 -2.56 -12.82
CA LEU A 203 -8.20 -4.02 -12.88
C LEU A 203 -9.48 -4.66 -13.43
N MET A 204 -10.65 -4.21 -13.00
CA MET A 204 -11.93 -4.67 -13.56
C MET A 204 -12.10 -4.20 -15.00
N ALA A 205 -11.69 -2.96 -15.33
CA ALA A 205 -11.70 -2.47 -16.72
C ALA A 205 -10.85 -3.38 -17.63
N ALA A 206 -9.67 -3.78 -17.18
CA ALA A 206 -8.80 -4.70 -17.92
C ALA A 206 -9.45 -6.06 -18.17
N GLY A 207 -10.08 -6.65 -17.13
CA GLY A 207 -10.78 -7.93 -17.27
C GLY A 207 -11.97 -7.85 -18.23
N VAL A 208 -12.75 -6.76 -18.19
CA VAL A 208 -13.85 -6.54 -19.15
C VAL A 208 -13.29 -6.43 -20.57
N CYS A 209 -12.28 -5.59 -20.77
CA CYS A 209 -11.63 -5.39 -22.06
C CYS A 209 -11.09 -6.70 -22.64
N ASP A 210 -10.42 -7.53 -21.83
CA ASP A 210 -9.85 -8.79 -22.30
C ASP A 210 -10.90 -9.72 -22.90
N VAL A 211 -12.01 -9.93 -22.19
CA VAL A 211 -13.06 -10.84 -22.67
C VAL A 211 -13.76 -10.27 -23.89
N LEU A 212 -14.04 -8.96 -23.93
CA LEU A 212 -14.71 -8.32 -25.06
C LEU A 212 -13.85 -8.39 -26.33
N LEU A 213 -12.57 -8.00 -26.23
CA LEU A 213 -11.65 -8.00 -27.37
C LEU A 213 -11.38 -9.40 -27.90
N ASP A 214 -11.18 -10.38 -27.02
CA ASP A 214 -10.94 -11.78 -27.41
C ASP A 214 -12.17 -12.40 -28.10
N ASN A 215 -13.36 -11.80 -27.94
CA ASN A 215 -14.60 -12.20 -28.61
C ASN A 215 -15.01 -11.26 -29.75
N GLY A 216 -14.11 -10.39 -30.21
CA GLY A 216 -14.31 -9.55 -31.39
C GLY A 216 -15.22 -8.33 -31.18
N VAL A 217 -15.57 -7.99 -29.93
CA VAL A 217 -16.24 -6.72 -29.61
C VAL A 217 -15.21 -5.61 -29.64
N ARG A 218 -15.47 -4.54 -30.41
CA ARG A 218 -14.52 -3.45 -30.58
C ARG A 218 -14.71 -2.41 -29.48
N ILE A 219 -13.59 -1.96 -28.92
CA ILE A 219 -13.53 -0.86 -27.96
C ILE A 219 -12.69 0.23 -28.63
N PRO A 220 -13.15 1.48 -28.74
CA PRO A 220 -14.40 2.04 -28.22
C PRO A 220 -15.63 1.88 -29.14
N ASP A 221 -15.47 1.36 -30.37
CA ASP A 221 -16.49 1.46 -31.43
C ASP A 221 -17.85 0.81 -31.10
N ASP A 222 -17.85 -0.34 -30.44
CA ASP A 222 -19.07 -1.06 -30.06
C ASP A 222 -19.46 -0.78 -28.60
N VAL A 223 -18.48 -0.52 -27.73
CA VAL A 223 -18.67 -0.15 -26.32
C VAL A 223 -17.45 0.59 -25.78
N ILE A 224 -17.70 1.63 -24.98
CA ILE A 224 -16.64 2.33 -24.24
C ILE A 224 -16.40 1.62 -22.90
N VAL A 225 -15.14 1.46 -22.49
CA VAL A 225 -14.79 0.94 -21.16
C VAL A 225 -13.92 1.95 -20.43
N THR A 226 -14.29 2.30 -19.21
CA THR A 226 -13.52 3.24 -18.36
C THR A 226 -13.12 2.58 -17.05
N GLY A 227 -11.98 2.98 -16.51
CA GLY A 227 -11.47 2.54 -15.22
C GLY A 227 -11.36 3.66 -14.19
N PHE A 228 -10.64 3.36 -13.12
CA PHE A 228 -10.35 4.27 -12.01
C PHE A 228 -9.01 3.81 -11.40
N ASP A 229 -8.20 4.74 -10.88
CA ASP A 229 -6.88 4.56 -10.22
C ASP A 229 -5.67 4.94 -11.07
N ASN A 230 -5.79 4.94 -12.40
CA ASN A 230 -4.69 5.18 -13.34
C ASN A 230 -3.43 4.38 -12.95
N TYR A 231 -3.60 3.06 -12.84
CA TYR A 231 -2.47 2.15 -12.66
C TYR A 231 -1.49 2.29 -13.83
N GLU A 232 -0.21 2.05 -13.58
CA GLU A 232 0.83 2.19 -14.61
C GLU A 232 0.53 1.31 -15.85
N PHE A 233 0.03 0.09 -15.62
CA PHE A 233 -0.29 -0.84 -16.70
C PHE A 233 -1.44 -0.36 -17.61
N SER A 234 -2.33 0.51 -17.11
CA SER A 234 -3.51 1.02 -17.82
C SER A 234 -3.14 1.77 -19.11
N GLN A 235 -1.93 2.34 -19.16
CA GLN A 235 -1.40 3.10 -20.30
C GLN A 235 -0.59 2.24 -21.27
N HIS A 236 -0.38 0.97 -20.92
CA HIS A 236 0.40 0.00 -21.68
C HIS A 236 -0.38 -1.29 -21.98
N TYR A 237 -1.69 -1.28 -21.71
CA TYR A 237 -2.57 -2.40 -21.99
C TYR A 237 -2.85 -2.56 -23.49
N LYS A 238 -3.56 -3.63 -23.89
CA LYS A 238 -3.96 -3.88 -25.29
C LYS A 238 -4.67 -2.67 -25.92
N ILE A 239 -5.44 -1.95 -25.11
CA ILE A 239 -6.05 -0.65 -25.42
C ILE A 239 -5.80 0.23 -24.19
N LYS A 240 -5.31 1.44 -24.39
CA LYS A 240 -5.06 2.37 -23.27
C LYS A 240 -6.37 2.82 -22.63
N PHE A 241 -6.45 2.79 -21.31
CA PHE A 241 -7.69 3.11 -20.61
C PHE A 241 -7.89 4.60 -20.39
N THR A 242 -9.09 5.06 -20.75
CA THR A 242 -9.69 6.23 -20.11
C THR A 242 -10.00 5.88 -18.67
N THR A 243 -9.42 6.64 -17.74
CA THR A 243 -9.42 6.33 -16.31
C THR A 243 -9.40 7.62 -15.48
N PHE A 244 -9.47 7.51 -14.17
CA PHE A 244 -9.30 8.62 -13.24
C PHE A 244 -7.96 8.52 -12.51
N ASP A 245 -7.13 9.54 -12.67
CA ASP A 245 -5.83 9.66 -12.02
C ASP A 245 -6.00 10.09 -10.57
N ARG A 246 -5.80 9.14 -9.67
CA ARG A 246 -5.66 9.40 -8.24
C ARG A 246 -4.28 10.01 -8.00
N PRO A 247 -4.17 11.20 -7.40
CA PRO A 247 -2.87 11.85 -7.17
C PRO A 247 -2.12 11.17 -6.01
N LYS A 248 -1.68 9.92 -6.22
CA LYS A 248 -1.11 8.99 -5.24
C LYS A 248 0.12 9.56 -4.51
N GLU A 249 1.01 10.24 -5.25
CA GLU A 249 2.17 10.91 -4.67
C GLU A 249 1.77 12.13 -3.82
N ASP A 250 0.87 12.97 -4.32
CA ASP A 250 0.43 14.14 -3.57
C ASP A 250 -0.36 13.77 -2.32
N LEU A 251 -1.07 12.63 -2.31
CA LEU A 251 -1.71 12.09 -1.11
C LEU A 251 -0.71 11.91 0.03
N GLY A 252 0.44 11.28 -0.24
CA GLY A 252 1.50 11.10 0.75
C GLY A 252 2.13 12.41 1.21
N TYR A 253 2.38 13.32 0.27
CA TYR A 253 2.89 14.65 0.57
C TYR A 253 1.94 15.44 1.48
N ILE A 254 0.65 15.47 1.14
CA ILE A 254 -0.40 16.19 1.86
C ILE A 254 -0.63 15.58 3.24
N CYS A 255 -0.61 14.26 3.38
CA CYS A 255 -0.70 13.60 4.68
C CYS A 255 0.43 14.04 5.61
N LEU A 256 1.68 14.03 5.12
CA LEU A 256 2.82 14.44 5.94
C LEU A 256 2.81 15.95 6.23
N ASP A 257 2.43 16.79 5.26
CA ASP A 257 2.33 18.23 5.50
C ASP A 257 1.24 18.55 6.53
N ARG A 258 0.09 17.87 6.43
CA ARG A 258 -1.04 18.09 7.33
C ARG A 258 -0.76 17.60 8.74
N ILE A 259 -0.15 16.42 8.91
CA ILE A 259 0.17 15.94 10.26
C ILE A 259 1.12 16.93 10.95
N LEU A 260 2.10 17.50 10.22
CA LEU A 260 3.02 18.48 10.77
C LEU A 260 2.31 19.75 11.26
N LYS A 261 1.36 20.28 10.47
CA LYS A 261 0.50 21.41 10.89
C LYS A 261 -0.29 21.09 12.16
N LEU A 262 -0.90 19.90 12.23
CA LEU A 262 -1.61 19.43 13.42
C LEU A 262 -0.68 19.35 14.64
N THR A 263 0.54 18.82 14.47
CA THR A 263 1.53 18.74 15.57
C THR A 263 2.04 20.10 16.06
N ASN A 264 1.81 21.17 15.28
CA ASN A 264 2.10 22.56 15.65
C ASN A 264 0.89 23.29 16.26
N GLY A 265 -0.24 22.60 16.44
CA GLY A 265 -1.47 23.16 17.00
C GLY A 265 -2.28 24.00 16.02
N GLU A 266 -2.01 23.90 14.72
CA GLU A 266 -2.80 24.58 13.69
C GLU A 266 -4.19 23.94 13.57
N LYS A 267 -5.21 24.78 13.39
CA LYS A 267 -6.56 24.29 13.08
C LYS A 267 -6.57 23.73 11.66
N SER A 268 -7.09 22.51 11.52
CA SER A 268 -7.33 21.89 10.22
C SER A 268 -8.76 21.36 10.19
N GLU A 269 -9.35 21.28 9.00
CA GLU A 269 -10.57 20.50 8.80
C GLU A 269 -10.32 19.05 9.21
N ARG A 270 -11.36 18.25 9.48
CA ARG A 270 -11.17 16.82 9.78
C ARG A 270 -10.97 15.97 8.54
N GLN A 271 -11.64 16.32 7.46
CA GLN A 271 -11.58 15.61 6.19
C GLN A 271 -10.89 16.50 5.15
N THR A 272 -10.06 15.91 4.29
CA THR A 272 -9.55 16.56 3.10
C THR A 272 -9.67 15.57 1.96
N LYS A 273 -10.44 15.97 0.94
CA LYS A 273 -10.53 15.23 -0.31
C LYS A 273 -9.65 15.90 -1.35
N ILE A 274 -8.73 15.13 -1.93
CA ILE A 274 -7.81 15.59 -2.96
C ILE A 274 -8.47 15.32 -4.30
N ARG A 275 -8.51 16.33 -5.16
CA ARG A 275 -9.02 16.19 -6.52
C ARG A 275 -8.00 15.50 -7.40
N GLY A 276 -8.43 14.44 -8.06
CA GLY A 276 -7.70 13.86 -9.19
C GLY A 276 -8.10 14.53 -10.50
N ARG A 277 -7.82 13.83 -11.60
CA ARG A 277 -8.19 14.29 -12.94
C ARG A 277 -8.60 13.11 -13.81
N LEU A 278 -9.54 13.37 -14.72
CA LEU A 278 -9.83 12.44 -15.80
C LEU A 278 -8.60 12.31 -16.72
N VAL A 279 -8.27 11.07 -17.06
CA VAL A 279 -7.25 10.69 -18.03
C VAL A 279 -7.96 10.12 -19.25
N LEU A 280 -7.88 10.81 -20.38
CA LEU A 280 -8.55 10.44 -21.61
C LEU A 280 -7.63 9.62 -22.53
N SER A 281 -8.12 8.49 -23.00
CA SER A 281 -7.32 7.54 -23.79
C SER A 281 -8.16 6.69 -24.74
N GLU A 282 -7.50 5.73 -25.40
CA GLU A 282 -8.03 4.94 -26.51
C GLU A 282 -9.37 4.26 -26.21
N SER A 283 -9.59 3.81 -24.96
CA SER A 283 -10.80 3.04 -24.59
C SER A 283 -12.13 3.82 -24.64
N CYS A 284 -12.10 5.16 -24.74
CA CYS A 284 -13.26 5.97 -25.10
C CYS A 284 -13.13 6.62 -26.50
N GLY A 285 -11.99 6.46 -27.16
CA GLY A 285 -11.70 7.09 -28.46
C GLY A 285 -11.17 8.52 -28.39
N CYS A 286 -10.96 9.06 -27.17
CA CYS A 286 -10.19 10.28 -26.98
C CYS A 286 -8.68 9.98 -26.99
N ASN A 287 -7.85 11.01 -27.16
CA ASN A 287 -6.41 10.84 -27.12
C ASN A 287 -5.76 12.13 -26.56
N GLU A 288 -5.41 12.12 -25.27
CA GLU A 288 -4.57 13.15 -24.68
C GLU A 288 -3.14 12.62 -24.58
N GLU A 289 -2.21 13.23 -25.33
CA GLU A 289 -0.80 12.86 -25.33
C GLU A 289 -0.11 13.28 -24.02
N GLN A 290 0.45 12.31 -23.29
CA GLN A 290 1.81 12.32 -22.70
C GLN A 290 2.00 11.11 -21.77
N TYR A 291 2.27 9.95 -22.35
CA TYR A 291 2.68 8.76 -21.59
C TYR A 291 4.05 8.30 -22.04
N GLU A 292 4.75 7.64 -21.12
CA GLU A 292 5.99 6.93 -21.43
C GLU A 292 5.78 6.00 -22.62
N ASN A 293 6.79 5.86 -23.47
CA ASN A 293 6.71 4.91 -24.58
C ASN A 293 6.67 3.48 -24.03
N ASN A 294 5.82 2.62 -24.61
CA ASN A 294 5.73 1.20 -24.29
C ASN A 294 7.10 0.50 -24.21
N LEU A 295 8.08 0.86 -25.04
CA LEU A 295 9.42 0.28 -24.97
C LEU A 295 10.16 0.59 -23.67
N ASP A 296 10.03 1.81 -23.15
CA ASP A 296 10.68 2.22 -21.90
C ASP A 296 9.99 1.57 -20.70
N TYR A 297 8.65 1.50 -20.73
CA TYR A 297 7.88 0.73 -19.75
C TYR A 297 8.27 -0.75 -19.73
N ILE A 298 8.27 -1.43 -20.89
CA ILE A 298 8.68 -2.84 -21.00
C ILE A 298 10.11 -3.01 -20.50
N ARG A 299 11.01 -2.09 -20.86
CA ARG A 299 12.39 -2.11 -20.38
C ARG A 299 12.45 -1.99 -18.86
N ARG A 300 11.69 -1.08 -18.25
CA ARG A 300 11.60 -0.94 -16.78
C ARG A 300 11.10 -2.24 -16.14
N ILE A 301 9.97 -2.78 -16.60
CA ILE A 301 9.41 -4.04 -16.09
C ILE A 301 10.41 -5.19 -16.22
N TYR A 302 11.07 -5.31 -17.37
CA TYR A 302 12.09 -6.34 -17.58
C TYR A 302 13.28 -6.17 -16.63
N ILE A 303 13.81 -4.95 -16.46
CA ILE A 303 14.89 -4.66 -15.51
C ILE A 303 14.44 -4.99 -14.08
N THR A 304 13.23 -4.59 -13.68
CA THR A 304 12.65 -4.92 -12.36
C THR A 304 12.55 -6.42 -12.15
N ASN A 305 12.10 -7.19 -13.16
CA ASN A 305 12.00 -8.64 -13.06
C ASN A 305 13.37 -9.33 -13.01
N VAL A 306 14.34 -8.88 -13.81
CA VAL A 306 15.71 -9.42 -13.79
C VAL A 306 16.41 -9.10 -12.46
N THR A 307 16.26 -7.88 -11.96
CA THR A 307 16.78 -7.51 -10.63
C THR A 307 16.08 -8.30 -9.52
N GLY A 308 14.77 -8.53 -9.61
CA GLY A 308 14.05 -9.44 -8.73
C GLY A 308 14.53 -10.90 -8.78
N ASN A 309 14.90 -11.42 -9.96
CA ASN A 309 15.51 -12.75 -10.09
C ASN A 309 16.91 -12.84 -9.44
N ASN A 310 17.67 -11.75 -9.45
CA ASN A 310 18.90 -11.68 -8.66
C ASN A 310 18.58 -11.76 -7.17
N THR A 311 17.52 -11.09 -6.70
CA THR A 311 17.04 -11.22 -5.32
C THR A 311 16.68 -12.67 -4.97
N TYR A 312 16.01 -13.42 -5.86
CA TYR A 312 15.75 -14.84 -5.62
C TYR A 312 17.02 -15.66 -5.43
N SER A 313 18.04 -15.42 -6.27
CA SER A 313 19.33 -16.11 -6.18
C SER A 313 20.05 -15.77 -4.86
N SER A 314 20.07 -14.50 -4.48
CA SER A 314 20.61 -14.04 -3.20
C SER A 314 19.85 -14.62 -2.00
N THR A 315 18.51 -14.66 -2.04
CA THR A 315 17.69 -15.27 -0.98
C THR A 315 17.98 -16.76 -0.85
N LYS A 316 18.19 -17.46 -1.97
CA LYS A 316 18.58 -18.88 -1.94
C LYS A 316 19.97 -19.06 -1.33
N GLU A 317 20.95 -18.27 -1.74
CA GLU A 317 22.31 -18.31 -1.17
C GLU A 317 22.31 -18.03 0.34
N LEU A 318 21.53 -17.04 0.78
CA LEU A 318 21.31 -16.79 2.20
C LEU A 318 20.70 -18.02 2.88
N THR A 319 19.62 -18.56 2.32
CA THR A 319 18.93 -19.73 2.88
C THR A 319 19.87 -20.93 3.03
N ASP A 320 20.64 -21.25 1.99
CA ASP A 320 21.62 -22.34 2.01
C ASP A 320 22.71 -22.10 3.06
N THR A 321 23.17 -20.85 3.21
CA THR A 321 24.16 -20.46 4.23
C THR A 321 23.58 -20.58 5.64
N LEU A 322 22.35 -20.14 5.87
CA LEU A 322 21.68 -20.24 7.18
C LEU A 322 21.41 -21.70 7.56
N LEU A 323 20.95 -22.52 6.61
CA LEU A 323 20.72 -23.95 6.82
C LEU A 323 22.02 -24.73 7.11
N SER A 324 23.15 -24.23 6.59
CA SER A 324 24.47 -24.81 6.81
C SER A 324 25.16 -24.31 8.08
N ALA A 325 24.59 -23.32 8.77
CA ALA A 325 25.15 -22.79 10.00
C ALA A 325 25.10 -23.85 11.12
N LYS A 326 26.23 -24.09 11.77
CA LYS A 326 26.35 -25.14 12.82
C LYS A 326 25.88 -24.67 14.19
N ASP A 327 25.90 -23.35 14.40
CA ASP A 327 25.54 -22.70 15.64
C ASP A 327 24.99 -21.29 15.35
N PHE A 328 24.39 -20.69 16.38
CA PHE A 328 23.75 -19.40 16.29
C PHE A 328 24.72 -18.26 15.92
N GLU A 329 25.97 -18.33 16.40
CA GLU A 329 26.99 -17.33 16.09
C GLU A 329 27.34 -17.35 14.60
N THR A 330 27.56 -18.54 14.03
CA THR A 330 27.79 -18.73 12.59
C THR A 330 26.62 -18.21 11.77
N MET A 331 25.39 -18.46 12.21
CA MET A 331 24.18 -17.96 11.55
C MET A 331 24.11 -16.43 11.57
N LEU A 332 24.42 -15.78 12.70
CA LEU A 332 24.43 -14.32 12.80
C LEU A 332 25.53 -13.68 11.95
N VAL A 333 26.71 -14.29 11.88
CA VAL A 333 27.79 -13.83 10.98
C VAL A 333 27.35 -13.93 9.52
N ALA A 334 26.70 -15.04 9.13
CA ALA A 334 26.15 -15.19 7.77
C ALA A 334 25.12 -14.09 7.43
N LEU A 335 24.18 -13.81 8.35
CA LEU A 335 23.19 -12.73 8.19
C LEU A 335 23.86 -11.36 8.06
N SER A 336 24.84 -11.07 8.92
CA SER A 336 25.56 -9.79 8.89
C SER A 336 26.36 -9.61 7.58
N ASN A 337 27.03 -10.67 7.11
CA ASN A 337 27.81 -10.63 5.87
C ASN A 337 26.91 -10.48 4.63
N PHE A 338 25.79 -11.20 4.60
CA PHE A 338 24.81 -11.06 3.54
C PHE A 338 24.30 -9.61 3.45
N SER A 339 23.93 -9.04 4.60
CA SER A 339 23.50 -7.64 4.71
C SER A 339 24.52 -6.66 4.12
N SER A 340 25.80 -6.78 4.50
CA SER A 340 26.84 -5.88 3.98
C SER A 340 27.20 -6.09 2.50
N THR A 341 26.96 -7.30 1.96
CA THR A 341 27.31 -7.63 0.57
C THR A 341 26.29 -7.05 -0.41
N TYR A 342 25.00 -7.10 -0.06
CA TYR A 342 23.92 -6.74 -0.99
C TYR A 342 23.33 -5.34 -0.74
N PHE A 343 23.65 -4.71 0.39
CA PHE A 343 23.11 -3.39 0.74
C PHE A 343 24.23 -2.38 1.02
N SER A 344 24.19 -1.24 0.34
CA SER A 344 25.15 -0.14 0.59
C SER A 344 25.02 0.46 1.99
N ASN A 345 23.83 0.39 2.59
CA ASN A 345 23.62 0.60 4.02
C ASN A 345 22.92 -0.64 4.60
N PRO A 346 23.65 -1.56 5.24
CA PRO A 346 23.08 -2.83 5.69
C PRO A 346 21.90 -2.60 6.65
N PRO A 347 20.78 -3.34 6.50
CA PRO A 347 19.74 -3.35 7.51
C PRO A 347 20.27 -3.83 8.85
N LEU A 348 19.72 -3.26 9.94
CA LEU A 348 20.01 -3.69 11.30
C LEU A 348 19.06 -4.83 11.68
N LEU A 349 19.62 -5.94 12.16
CA LEU A 349 18.86 -7.06 12.68
C LEU A 349 18.70 -6.95 14.19
N VAL A 350 17.49 -6.63 14.63
CA VAL A 350 17.17 -6.54 16.06
C VAL A 350 16.44 -7.80 16.49
N ILE A 351 16.94 -8.43 17.54
CA ILE A 351 16.40 -9.65 18.13
C ILE A 351 15.68 -9.32 19.43
N ASP A 352 14.46 -9.82 19.56
CA ASP A 352 13.66 -9.72 20.78
C ASP A 352 14.29 -10.53 21.94
N ASP A 353 14.31 -9.97 23.16
CA ASP A 353 14.90 -10.62 24.34
C ASP A 353 14.21 -11.96 24.71
N GLY A 354 12.90 -12.08 24.47
CA GLY A 354 12.16 -13.33 24.66
C GLY A 354 12.63 -14.44 23.73
N PHE A 355 12.83 -14.12 22.45
CA PHE A 355 13.43 -15.06 21.50
C PHE A 355 14.90 -15.35 21.83
N TYR A 356 15.69 -14.31 22.11
CA TYR A 356 17.10 -14.46 22.52
C TYR A 356 17.26 -15.45 23.68
N LYS A 357 16.49 -15.29 24.76
CA LYS A 357 16.53 -16.20 25.91
C LYS A 357 16.08 -17.63 25.59
N SER A 358 15.16 -17.80 24.65
CA SER A 358 14.67 -19.12 24.24
C SER A 358 15.74 -19.94 23.52
N MET A 359 16.70 -19.30 22.84
CA MET A 359 17.77 -19.99 22.12
C MET A 359 18.78 -20.69 23.04
N PHE A 360 18.91 -20.23 24.29
CA PHE A 360 19.89 -20.76 25.24
C PHE A 360 19.28 -21.63 26.35
N ARG A 361 17.95 -21.85 26.36
CA ARG A 361 17.26 -22.62 27.41
C ARG A 361 16.40 -23.74 26.83
N SER A 362 16.49 -24.94 27.41
CA SER A 362 15.99 -26.17 26.81
C SER A 362 14.50 -26.50 27.00
N SER A 363 13.64 -25.62 27.55
CA SER A 363 12.25 -26.08 27.81
C SER A 363 11.10 -25.06 27.84
N GLU A 364 11.29 -23.76 27.64
CA GLU A 364 10.15 -22.84 27.55
C GLU A 364 10.33 -21.84 26.40
N ASP A 365 9.46 -21.95 25.40
CA ASP A 365 9.34 -20.96 24.33
C ASP A 365 8.72 -19.68 24.89
N LYS A 366 9.55 -18.66 25.08
CA LYS A 366 9.15 -17.35 25.63
C LYS A 366 8.79 -16.33 24.56
N ARG A 367 8.74 -16.72 23.28
CA ARG A 367 8.38 -15.79 22.20
C ARG A 367 6.95 -15.32 22.38
N LEU A 368 6.77 -14.01 22.25
CA LEU A 368 5.46 -13.38 22.33
C LEU A 368 4.69 -13.62 21.02
N MET A 369 3.39 -13.89 21.16
CA MET A 369 2.47 -13.85 20.02
C MET A 369 2.01 -12.42 19.68
N ARG A 370 2.13 -11.50 20.64
CA ARG A 370 1.70 -10.10 20.51
C ARG A 370 2.73 -9.15 21.08
N GLY A 371 3.13 -8.16 20.30
CA GLY A 371 4.09 -7.13 20.69
C GLY A 371 5.51 -7.66 20.90
N TYR A 372 6.31 -6.87 21.62
CA TYR A 372 7.74 -7.08 21.83
C TYR A 372 8.08 -7.01 23.33
N SER A 373 9.19 -7.64 23.70
CA SER A 373 9.79 -7.52 25.03
C SER A 373 10.30 -6.09 25.26
N ASP A 374 10.40 -5.65 26.52
CA ASP A 374 10.94 -4.32 26.86
C ASP A 374 12.40 -4.11 26.46
N LYS A 375 13.11 -5.22 26.23
CA LYS A 375 14.53 -5.27 25.88
C LYS A 375 14.73 -5.91 24.51
N SER A 376 15.67 -5.36 23.75
CA SER A 376 16.08 -5.84 22.44
C SER A 376 17.60 -6.00 22.36
N HIS A 377 18.06 -6.82 21.42
CA HIS A 377 19.46 -7.13 21.18
C HIS A 377 19.79 -6.88 19.71
N LEU A 378 20.69 -5.94 19.43
CA LEU A 378 21.25 -5.74 18.10
C LEU A 378 22.54 -6.56 17.96
N PHE A 379 22.62 -7.35 16.90
CA PHE A 379 23.84 -8.06 16.51
C PHE A 379 24.40 -7.46 15.24
N TYR A 380 25.71 -7.22 15.22
CA TYR A 380 26.41 -6.76 14.03
C TYR A 380 27.85 -7.27 14.02
N TYR A 381 28.39 -7.54 12.83
CA TYR A 381 29.80 -7.85 12.68
C TYR A 381 30.61 -6.56 12.64
N SER A 382 31.59 -6.43 13.53
CA SER A 382 32.51 -5.30 13.54
C SER A 382 33.79 -5.67 12.81
N GLU A 383 34.01 -5.08 11.63
CA GLU A 383 35.22 -5.30 10.83
C GLU A 383 36.48 -4.90 11.61
N ALA A 384 36.43 -3.81 12.38
CA ALA A 384 37.57 -3.33 13.16
C ALA A 384 38.03 -4.31 14.26
N SER A 385 37.13 -5.14 14.76
CA SER A 385 37.44 -6.14 15.79
C SER A 385 37.36 -7.58 15.29
N GLU A 386 37.02 -7.78 14.01
CA GLU A 386 36.76 -9.07 13.35
C GLU A 386 35.86 -10.02 14.16
N LYS A 387 34.86 -9.46 14.86
CA LYS A 387 34.01 -10.20 15.80
C LYS A 387 32.56 -9.75 15.75
N LEU A 388 31.67 -10.69 16.04
CA LEU A 388 30.27 -10.40 16.31
C LEU A 388 30.17 -9.60 17.61
N CYS A 389 29.48 -8.46 17.52
CA CYS A 389 29.21 -7.58 18.65
C CYS A 389 27.72 -7.60 18.99
N GLU A 390 27.41 -7.48 20.28
CA GLU A 390 26.04 -7.40 20.79
C GLU A 390 25.83 -6.05 21.49
N ILE A 391 24.71 -5.39 21.18
CA ILE A 391 24.22 -4.24 21.93
C ILE A 391 22.83 -4.58 22.47
N SER A 392 22.74 -4.72 23.79
CA SER A 392 21.48 -4.76 24.53
C SER A 392 20.94 -3.33 24.76
N PHE A 393 19.66 -3.08 24.48
CA PHE A 393 19.05 -1.75 24.61
C PHE A 393 17.55 -1.84 24.90
N SER A 394 16.90 -0.72 25.24
CA SER A 394 15.43 -0.71 25.41
C SER A 394 14.75 -0.75 24.05
N THR A 395 13.77 -1.64 23.89
CA THR A 395 12.99 -1.76 22.65
C THR A 395 12.32 -0.43 22.27
N ARG A 396 11.99 0.41 23.26
CA ARG A 396 11.40 1.75 23.05
C ARG A 396 12.29 2.70 22.26
N GLU A 397 13.61 2.49 22.26
CA GLU A 397 14.54 3.31 21.50
C GLU A 397 14.46 3.02 19.98
N LEU A 398 13.91 1.86 19.59
CA LEU A 398 13.85 1.29 18.24
C LEU A 398 15.21 1.02 17.57
N ILE A 399 16.18 1.92 17.77
CA ILE A 399 17.56 1.82 17.29
C ILE A 399 18.48 2.24 18.44
N PRO A 400 19.51 1.44 18.81
CA PRO A 400 20.44 1.81 19.87
C PRO A 400 21.17 3.12 19.56
N GLU A 401 21.39 3.97 20.57
CA GLU A 401 22.05 5.28 20.42
C GLU A 401 23.37 5.23 19.62
N LYS A 402 24.19 4.18 19.83
CA LYS A 402 25.47 4.00 19.13
C LYS A 402 25.32 3.87 17.61
N MET A 403 24.17 3.37 17.15
CA MET A 403 23.86 3.13 15.74
C MET A 403 22.99 4.24 15.15
N GLN A 404 22.34 5.06 15.98
CA GLN A 404 21.54 6.19 15.52
C GLN A 404 22.35 7.18 14.66
N LYS A 405 23.65 7.34 14.93
CA LYS A 405 24.55 8.17 14.09
C LYS A 405 24.81 7.58 12.70
N GLN A 406 24.78 6.24 12.58
CA GLN A 406 24.92 5.54 11.30
C GLN A 406 23.60 5.52 10.52
N LYS A 407 22.48 5.67 11.21
CA LYS A 407 21.12 5.76 10.69
C LYS A 407 20.54 7.17 10.93
N GLU A 408 21.32 8.22 10.66
CA GLU A 408 20.86 9.62 10.71
C GLU A 408 19.79 9.95 9.66
N ASN A 409 19.27 8.94 8.96
CA ASN A 409 18.22 9.12 7.99
C ASN A 409 16.95 9.67 8.61
N ILE A 410 16.43 10.68 7.92
CA ILE A 410 15.14 11.30 8.20
C ILE A 410 13.97 10.34 7.94
N PHE A 411 14.22 9.18 7.33
CA PHE A 411 13.22 8.16 7.01
C PHE A 411 13.81 6.78 7.36
N ASN A 412 13.14 6.01 8.22
CA ASN A 412 13.57 4.66 8.60
C ASN A 412 12.41 3.68 8.40
N PHE A 413 12.72 2.46 7.97
CA PHE A 413 11.77 1.37 7.73
C PHE A 413 11.94 0.29 8.79
N PHE A 414 10.84 -0.12 9.43
CA PHE A 414 10.78 -1.18 10.43
C PHE A 414 9.91 -2.32 9.90
N MET A 415 10.46 -3.53 9.87
CA MET A 415 9.76 -4.73 9.39
C MET A 415 9.79 -5.83 10.45
N PRO A 416 8.72 -6.61 10.63
CA PRO A 416 8.65 -7.68 11.62
C PRO A 416 9.60 -8.84 11.25
N LEU A 417 10.18 -9.46 12.27
CA LEU A 417 10.83 -10.77 12.15
C LEU A 417 10.07 -11.75 13.05
N HIS A 418 9.51 -12.80 12.46
CA HIS A 418 8.70 -13.78 13.18
C HIS A 418 8.80 -15.18 12.59
N PHE A 419 8.35 -16.17 13.35
CA PHE A 419 8.20 -17.55 12.88
C PHE A 419 6.86 -18.11 13.37
N GLN A 420 5.98 -18.48 12.44
CA GLN A 420 4.62 -18.95 12.74
C GLN A 420 3.85 -18.00 13.67
N GLY A 421 3.99 -16.69 13.47
CA GLY A 421 3.33 -15.66 14.28
C GLY A 421 4.02 -15.29 15.58
N LYS A 422 5.10 -16.00 15.95
CA LYS A 422 5.88 -15.72 17.17
C LYS A 422 6.96 -14.69 16.88
N CYS A 423 6.97 -13.60 17.64
CA CYS A 423 7.95 -12.54 17.54
C CYS A 423 9.37 -13.06 17.76
N MET A 424 10.25 -12.79 16.80
CA MET A 424 11.70 -12.98 16.90
C MET A 424 12.44 -11.65 17.00
N GLY A 425 11.84 -10.56 16.53
CA GLY A 425 12.42 -9.23 16.53
C GLY A 425 11.94 -8.40 15.35
N TYR A 426 12.81 -7.53 14.83
CA TYR A 426 12.50 -6.67 13.70
C TYR A 426 13.76 -6.28 12.93
N ILE A 427 13.57 -5.82 11.70
CA ILE A 427 14.60 -5.34 10.80
C ILE A 427 14.46 -3.82 10.68
N VAL A 428 15.58 -3.11 10.67
CA VAL A 428 15.62 -1.65 10.43
C VAL A 428 16.37 -1.36 9.13
N ALA A 429 15.69 -0.74 8.16
CA ALA A 429 16.25 -0.32 6.87
C ALA A 429 16.02 1.20 6.64
N ASP A 430 16.56 1.73 5.54
CA ASP A 430 16.55 3.16 5.20
C ASP A 430 15.71 3.49 3.96
#